data_AF-A0A1Q2SPC5-F1
#
_entry.id   AF-A0A1Q2SPC5-F1
#
_cell.length_a   1.000
_cell.length_b   1.000
_cell.length_c   1.000
_cell.angle_alpha   90.00
_cell.angle_beta   90.00
_cell.angle_gamma   90.00
#
_symmetry.space_group_name_H-M   'P 1'
#
loop_
_entity.id
_entity.type
_entity.pdbx_description
1 polymer ?
#
loop_
_entity_poly.entity_id
_entity_poly.type
_entity_poly.pdbx_seq_one_letter_code
_entity_poly.pdbx_strand_id
1 'polypeptide(L)'
;MKRLLIAILATSLITGFATANEGKEGDWKQRHHEQMEQALSQIPQDKATLVRNWMQQMKQERKAAHQQLKELHKQVKTIASAETFDKGAFLAKMTQIRQIKSQRAEKYALTAADLGEKLTAQERNTLLKAFKGHDGHGHHNEKQEDQHHSN
;
A
#
# COMPACT_ATOMS: atom_id res chain seq x y z
N MET A 1 -26.52 28.25 -30.09
CA MET A 1 -25.70 28.62 -28.91
C MET A 1 -26.08 27.77 -27.70
N LYS A 2 -25.58 26.54 -27.62
CA LYS A 2 -25.72 25.64 -26.44
C LYS A 2 -24.52 24.70 -26.38
N ARG A 3 -23.32 25.23 -26.16
CA ARG A 3 -22.08 24.47 -25.94
C ARG A 3 -21.13 25.29 -25.08
N LEU A 4 -21.47 25.44 -23.81
CA LEU A 4 -20.62 26.04 -22.77
C LEU A 4 -21.42 25.90 -21.48
N LEU A 5 -21.30 24.77 -20.77
CA LEU A 5 -21.68 24.62 -19.34
C LEU A 5 -21.49 23.17 -18.82
N ILE A 6 -20.46 22.45 -19.29
CA ILE A 6 -20.08 21.16 -18.66
C ILE A 6 -18.55 21.11 -18.59
N ALA A 7 -17.95 21.98 -17.77
CA ALA A 7 -16.50 21.99 -17.57
C ALA A 7 -16.06 22.33 -16.14
N ILE A 8 -16.97 22.34 -15.16
CA ILE A 8 -16.66 22.82 -13.78
C ILE A 8 -17.03 21.78 -12.70
N LEU A 9 -17.06 20.48 -13.03
CA LEU A 9 -17.27 19.43 -12.02
C LEU A 9 -16.19 18.34 -11.97
N ALA A 10 -15.12 18.45 -12.77
CA ALA A 10 -14.07 17.42 -12.84
C ALA A 10 -12.73 17.80 -12.17
N THR A 11 -12.63 18.98 -11.55
CA THR A 11 -11.36 19.52 -11.03
C THR A 11 -11.15 19.31 -9.52
N SER A 12 -12.16 18.93 -8.74
CA SER A 12 -12.03 18.81 -7.28
C SER A 12 -11.57 17.43 -6.76
N LEU A 13 -11.35 16.43 -7.63
CA LEU A 13 -10.88 15.10 -7.21
C LEU A 13 -9.38 14.83 -7.52
N ILE A 14 -8.64 15.81 -8.02
CA ILE A 14 -7.25 15.61 -8.52
C ILE A 14 -6.18 16.20 -7.59
N THR A 15 -6.56 17.02 -6.60
CA THR A 15 -5.60 17.69 -5.70
C THR A 15 -5.25 16.82 -4.47
N GLY A 16 -4.70 15.63 -4.70
CA GLY A 16 -4.35 14.71 -3.61
C GLY A 16 -2.99 14.01 -3.70
N PHE A 17 -2.20 14.21 -4.75
CA PHE A 17 -0.95 13.44 -4.93
C PHE A 17 0.16 14.25 -5.62
N ALA A 18 0.62 15.33 -4.99
CA ALA A 18 1.93 15.91 -5.29
C ALA A 18 2.39 16.87 -4.17
N THR A 19 2.57 16.37 -2.96
CA THR A 19 3.56 16.95 -2.04
C THR A 19 4.61 15.89 -1.80
N ALA A 20 5.74 16.05 -2.49
CA ALA A 20 6.97 15.35 -2.21
C ALA A 20 7.40 15.74 -0.79
N ASN A 21 7.12 14.87 0.17
CA ASN A 21 7.51 15.03 1.56
C ASN A 21 8.91 14.38 1.72
N GLU A 22 9.92 14.99 1.10
CA GLU A 22 11.28 14.43 0.99
C GLU A 22 12.02 14.28 2.34
N GLY A 23 11.48 14.81 3.44
CA GLY A 23 12.08 14.69 4.78
C GLY A 23 11.57 13.54 5.66
N LYS A 24 10.41 12.93 5.35
CA LYS A 24 9.77 11.93 6.23
C LYS A 24 9.85 10.49 5.71
N GLU A 25 10.20 10.29 4.44
CA GLU A 25 10.24 8.95 3.84
C GLU A 25 11.46 8.09 4.24
N GLY A 26 12.58 8.71 4.65
CA GLY A 26 13.79 7.98 5.05
C GLY A 26 13.66 7.36 6.44
N ASP A 27 13.14 8.15 7.39
CA ASP A 27 13.04 7.80 8.80
C ASP A 27 12.15 6.57 9.04
N TRP A 28 11.00 6.47 8.36
CA TRP A 28 10.13 5.28 8.53
C TRP A 28 10.76 4.01 7.96
N LYS A 29 11.40 4.07 6.77
CA LYS A 29 12.03 2.89 6.16
C LYS A 29 13.16 2.37 7.04
N GLN A 30 13.94 3.30 7.58
CA GLN A 30 15.03 2.98 8.48
C GLN A 30 14.52 2.35 9.78
N ARG A 31 13.52 2.96 10.43
CA ARG A 31 12.91 2.39 11.65
C ARG A 31 12.32 1.01 11.43
N HIS A 32 11.61 0.78 10.32
CA HIS A 32 11.09 -0.55 9.99
C HIS A 32 12.20 -1.58 9.76
N HIS A 33 13.31 -1.17 9.13
CA HIS A 33 14.44 -2.04 8.95
C HIS A 33 15.09 -2.41 10.28
N GLU A 34 15.33 -1.43 11.14
CA GLU A 34 15.90 -1.63 12.48
C GLU A 34 15.01 -2.53 13.35
N GLN A 35 13.69 -2.28 13.37
CA GLN A 35 12.73 -3.13 14.10
C GLN A 35 12.74 -4.57 13.60
N MET A 36 12.83 -4.78 12.29
CA MET A 36 12.91 -6.12 11.70
C MET A 36 14.23 -6.80 12.07
N GLU A 37 15.37 -6.12 11.94
CA GLU A 37 16.66 -6.72 12.32
C GLU A 37 16.73 -7.04 13.82
N GLN A 38 16.15 -6.20 14.67
CA GLN A 38 16.01 -6.48 16.11
C GLN A 38 15.13 -7.71 16.39
N ALA A 39 14.07 -7.93 15.61
CA ALA A 39 13.26 -9.14 15.73
C ALA A 39 14.02 -10.38 15.24
N LEU A 40 14.79 -10.24 14.16
CA LEU A 40 15.60 -11.32 13.59
C LEU A 40 16.75 -11.73 14.53
N SER A 41 17.29 -10.81 15.34
CA SER A 41 18.33 -11.14 16.32
C SER A 41 17.79 -11.92 17.53
N GLN A 42 16.47 -12.03 17.69
CA GLN A 42 15.81 -12.74 18.80
C GLN A 42 15.37 -14.16 18.42
N ILE A 43 15.63 -14.61 17.19
CA ILE A 43 15.31 -15.96 16.72
C ILE A 43 16.58 -16.69 16.29
N PRO A 44 16.58 -18.03 16.22
CA PRO A 44 17.73 -18.79 15.75
C PRO A 44 18.23 -18.35 14.38
N GLN A 45 19.55 -18.35 14.18
CA GLN A 45 20.19 -17.77 12.99
C GLN A 45 19.77 -18.43 11.67
N ASP A 46 19.51 -19.74 11.70
CA ASP A 46 18.98 -20.49 10.55
C ASP A 46 17.58 -19.99 10.16
N LYS A 47 16.70 -19.75 11.15
CA LYS A 47 15.36 -19.19 10.94
C LYS A 47 15.42 -17.73 10.51
N ALA A 48 16.29 -16.92 11.08
CA ALA A 48 16.51 -15.54 10.66
C ALA A 48 16.93 -15.46 9.18
N THR A 49 17.82 -16.36 8.75
CA THR A 49 18.24 -16.46 7.35
C THR A 49 17.07 -16.82 6.44
N LEU A 50 16.21 -17.76 6.86
CA LEU A 50 15.01 -18.14 6.12
C LEU A 50 14.05 -16.96 5.94
N VAL A 51 13.81 -16.18 7.00
CA VAL A 51 12.96 -14.98 6.94
C VAL A 51 13.58 -13.92 6.02
N ARG A 52 14.89 -13.67 6.09
CA ARG A 52 15.58 -12.72 5.19
C ARG A 52 15.44 -13.12 3.72
N ASN A 53 15.64 -14.39 3.39
CA ASN A 53 15.48 -14.90 2.03
C ASN A 53 14.05 -14.72 1.53
N TRP A 54 13.05 -15.04 2.37
CA TRP A 54 11.65 -14.80 2.06
C TRP A 54 11.35 -13.31 1.81
N MET A 55 11.86 -12.40 2.65
CA MET A 55 11.70 -10.95 2.45
C MET A 55 12.34 -10.47 1.14
N GLN A 56 13.52 -10.99 0.79
CA GLN A 56 14.19 -10.66 -0.46
C GLN A 56 13.39 -11.13 -1.67
N GLN A 57 12.86 -12.36 -1.64
CA GLN A 57 11.98 -12.88 -2.68
C GLN A 57 10.75 -11.98 -2.85
N MET A 58 10.06 -11.66 -1.75
CA MET A 58 8.87 -10.79 -1.79
C MET A 58 9.19 -9.37 -2.30
N LYS A 59 10.41 -8.86 -2.05
CA LYS A 59 10.87 -7.57 -2.58
C LYS A 59 11.03 -7.62 -4.10
N GLN A 60 11.61 -8.68 -4.65
CA GLN A 60 11.77 -8.83 -6.11
C GLN A 60 10.43 -8.92 -6.82
N GLU A 61 9.52 -9.74 -6.29
CA GLU A 61 8.18 -9.89 -6.85
C GLU A 61 7.38 -8.59 -6.79
N ARG A 62 7.51 -7.84 -5.69
CA ARG A 62 6.91 -6.51 -5.56
C ARG A 62 7.43 -5.54 -6.61
N LYS A 63 8.72 -5.59 -6.96
CA LYS A 63 9.33 -4.70 -7.95
C LYS A 63 8.70 -4.92 -9.34
N ALA A 64 8.56 -6.18 -9.77
CA ALA A 64 7.96 -6.52 -11.06
C ALA A 64 6.50 -6.04 -11.13
N ALA A 65 5.69 -6.36 -10.11
CA ALA A 65 4.29 -5.95 -10.10
C ALA A 65 4.12 -4.43 -9.94
N HIS A 66 5.04 -3.75 -9.24
CA HIS A 66 5.02 -2.29 -9.13
C HIS A 66 5.21 -1.62 -10.51
N GLN A 67 6.11 -2.14 -11.34
CA GLN A 67 6.29 -1.61 -12.71
C GLN A 67 5.03 -1.77 -13.56
N GLN A 68 4.37 -2.94 -13.49
CA GLN A 68 3.10 -3.18 -14.19
C GLN A 68 1.99 -2.24 -13.71
N LEU A 69 1.85 -2.07 -12.38
CA LEU A 69 0.87 -1.16 -11.80
C LEU A 69 1.14 0.30 -12.20
N LYS A 70 2.41 0.72 -12.25
CA LYS A 70 2.80 2.07 -12.67
C LYS A 70 2.32 2.34 -14.10
N GLU A 71 2.54 1.39 -15.01
CA GLU A 71 2.13 1.53 -16.40
C GLU A 71 0.60 1.51 -16.55
N LEU A 72 -0.10 0.62 -15.85
CA LEU A 72 -1.57 0.61 -15.86
C LEU A 72 -2.16 1.91 -15.32
N HIS A 73 -1.60 2.48 -14.24
CA HIS A 73 -2.04 3.78 -13.74
C HIS A 73 -1.79 4.90 -14.75
N LYS A 74 -0.68 4.87 -15.50
CA LYS A 74 -0.44 5.82 -16.58
C LYS A 74 -1.52 5.72 -17.66
N GLN A 75 -1.89 4.50 -18.07
CA GLN A 75 -2.93 4.28 -19.07
C GLN A 75 -4.31 4.72 -18.58
N VAL A 76 -4.65 4.42 -17.32
CA VAL A 76 -5.88 4.92 -16.68
C VAL A 76 -5.91 6.44 -16.69
N LYS A 77 -4.79 7.10 -16.35
CA LYS A 77 -4.68 8.56 -16.39
C LYS A 77 -4.91 9.08 -17.81
N THR A 78 -4.29 8.48 -18.83
CA THR A 78 -4.48 8.87 -20.23
C THR A 78 -5.93 8.75 -20.68
N ILE A 79 -6.62 7.64 -20.34
CA ILE A 79 -8.03 7.44 -20.68
C ILE A 79 -8.92 8.47 -19.96
N ALA A 80 -8.65 8.73 -18.68
CA ALA A 80 -9.41 9.67 -17.88
C ALA A 80 -9.22 11.14 -18.31
N SER A 81 -8.08 11.48 -18.92
CA SER A 81 -7.78 12.82 -19.41
C SER A 81 -8.08 13.04 -20.90
N ALA A 82 -8.62 12.04 -21.61
CA ALA A 82 -8.96 12.17 -23.01
C ALA A 82 -10.18 13.08 -23.23
N GLU A 83 -10.29 13.70 -24.40
CA GLU A 83 -11.43 14.58 -24.75
C GLU A 83 -12.77 13.82 -24.70
N THR A 84 -12.78 12.57 -25.15
CA THR A 84 -13.91 11.65 -24.97
C THR A 84 -13.51 10.55 -24.00
N PHE A 85 -14.28 10.39 -22.93
CA PHE A 85 -14.04 9.36 -21.93
C PHE A 85 -14.52 7.98 -22.42
N ASP A 86 -13.58 7.05 -22.59
CA ASP A 86 -13.89 5.66 -22.85
C ASP A 86 -14.09 4.88 -21.53
N LYS A 87 -15.35 4.75 -21.12
CA LYS A 87 -15.74 3.98 -19.93
C LYS A 87 -15.30 2.52 -20.01
N GLY A 88 -15.37 1.89 -21.18
CA GLY A 88 -15.04 0.48 -21.37
C GLY A 88 -13.54 0.25 -21.16
N ALA A 89 -12.71 1.05 -21.81
CA ALA A 89 -11.26 1.00 -21.66
C ALA A 89 -10.83 1.29 -20.22
N PHE A 90 -11.44 2.27 -19.56
CA PHE A 90 -11.16 2.60 -18.17
C PHE A 90 -11.43 1.41 -17.23
N LEU A 91 -12.63 0.82 -17.32
CA LEU A 91 -13.02 -0.32 -16.48
C LEU A 91 -12.15 -1.55 -16.73
N ALA A 92 -11.73 -1.79 -17.98
CA ALA A 92 -10.79 -2.86 -18.30
C ALA A 92 -9.44 -2.68 -17.59
N LYS A 93 -8.87 -1.47 -17.61
CA LYS A 93 -7.59 -1.19 -16.92
C LYS A 93 -7.72 -1.26 -15.40
N MET A 94 -8.81 -0.76 -14.84
CA MET A 94 -9.09 -0.89 -13.39
C MET A 94 -9.22 -2.35 -12.96
N THR A 95 -9.82 -3.20 -13.81
CA THR A 95 -9.90 -4.65 -13.57
C THR A 95 -8.52 -5.29 -13.54
N GLN A 96 -7.64 -4.96 -14.50
CA GLN A 96 -6.25 -5.44 -14.52
C GLN A 96 -5.48 -5.02 -13.26
N ILE A 97 -5.64 -3.77 -12.80
CA ILE A 97 -5.04 -3.28 -11.55
C ILE A 97 -5.51 -4.10 -10.35
N ARG A 98 -6.81 -4.36 -10.24
CA ARG A 98 -7.38 -5.17 -9.15
C ARG A 98 -6.83 -6.60 -9.18
N GLN A 99 -6.77 -7.21 -10.36
CA GLN A 99 -6.24 -8.56 -10.52
C GLN A 99 -4.78 -8.66 -10.05
N ILE A 100 -3.90 -7.74 -10.45
CA ILE A 100 -2.50 -7.73 -9.99
C ILE A 100 -2.43 -7.55 -8.47
N LYS A 101 -3.23 -6.66 -7.90
CA LYS A 101 -3.27 -6.47 -6.43
C LYS A 101 -3.72 -7.73 -5.71
N SER A 102 -4.75 -8.40 -6.22
CA SER A 102 -5.27 -9.66 -5.64
C SER A 102 -4.23 -10.77 -5.70
N GLN A 103 -3.63 -10.99 -6.87
CA GLN A 103 -2.60 -12.02 -7.06
C GLN A 103 -1.40 -11.79 -6.13
N ARG A 104 -1.00 -10.53 -5.92
CA ARG A 104 0.06 -10.21 -4.96
C ARG A 104 -0.33 -10.52 -3.52
N ALA A 105 -1.55 -10.20 -3.13
CA ALA A 105 -2.04 -10.47 -1.77
C ALA A 105 -2.11 -11.98 -1.51
N GLU A 106 -2.67 -12.73 -2.45
CA GLU A 106 -2.74 -14.19 -2.40
C GLU A 106 -1.35 -14.82 -2.30
N LYS A 107 -0.42 -14.42 -3.17
CA LYS A 107 0.95 -14.95 -3.14
C LYS A 107 1.70 -14.60 -1.84
N TYR A 108 1.51 -13.39 -1.33
CA TYR A 108 2.06 -13.02 -0.03
C TYR A 108 1.49 -13.89 1.09
N ALA A 109 0.17 -14.12 1.10
CA ALA A 109 -0.49 -14.95 2.10
C ALA A 109 0.02 -16.40 2.06
N LEU A 110 0.11 -17.00 0.86
CA LEU A 110 0.62 -18.36 0.68
C LEU A 110 2.06 -18.50 1.17
N THR A 111 2.97 -17.63 0.70
CA THR A 111 4.38 -17.72 1.10
C THR A 111 4.61 -17.36 2.58
N ALA A 112 3.75 -16.51 3.16
CA ALA A 112 3.77 -16.23 4.60
C ALA A 112 3.28 -17.44 5.42
N ALA A 113 2.30 -18.20 4.92
CA ALA A 113 1.85 -19.44 5.54
C ALA A 113 2.99 -20.49 5.51
N ASP A 114 3.63 -20.69 4.36
CA ASP A 114 4.79 -21.60 4.20
C ASP A 114 5.95 -21.23 5.14
N LEU A 115 6.17 -19.92 5.35
CA LEU A 115 7.13 -19.42 6.33
C LEU A 115 6.69 -19.76 7.76
N GLY A 116 5.41 -19.51 8.07
CA GLY A 116 4.81 -19.73 9.38
C GLY A 116 4.89 -21.17 9.87
N GLU A 117 4.77 -22.15 8.97
CA GLU A 117 4.94 -23.58 9.28
C GLU A 117 6.35 -23.93 9.75
N LYS A 118 7.35 -23.17 9.30
CA LYS A 118 8.77 -23.42 9.61
C LYS A 118 9.24 -22.72 10.88
N LEU A 119 8.36 -21.94 11.51
CA LEU A 119 8.64 -21.13 12.69
C LEU A 119 7.83 -21.64 13.90
N THR A 120 8.36 -21.46 15.10
CA THR A 120 7.61 -21.68 16.33
C THR A 120 6.59 -20.58 16.57
N ALA A 121 5.62 -20.81 17.46
CA ALA A 121 4.64 -19.79 17.84
C ALA A 121 5.31 -18.54 18.43
N GLN A 122 6.39 -18.70 19.21
CA GLN A 122 7.14 -17.61 19.78
C GLN A 122 7.86 -16.79 18.70
N GLU A 123 8.53 -17.45 17.75
CA GLU A 123 9.22 -16.79 16.64
C GLU A 123 8.25 -16.01 15.76
N ARG A 124 7.08 -16.58 15.44
CA ARG A 124 6.02 -15.87 14.69
C ARG A 124 5.56 -14.62 15.43
N ASN A 125 5.35 -14.69 16.74
CA ASN A 125 4.94 -13.53 17.55
C ASN A 125 6.01 -12.44 17.57
N THR A 126 7.29 -12.80 17.66
CA THR A 126 8.41 -11.86 17.60
C THR A 126 8.42 -11.11 16.26
N LEU A 127 8.28 -11.84 15.14
CA LEU A 127 8.24 -11.25 13.81
C LEU A 127 6.99 -10.37 13.58
N LEU A 128 5.81 -10.82 14.04
CA LEU A 128 4.56 -10.07 13.90
C LEU A 128 4.62 -8.70 14.58
N LYS A 129 5.31 -8.57 15.71
CA LYS A 129 5.51 -7.27 16.38
C LYS A 129 6.32 -6.30 15.51
N ALA A 130 7.33 -6.79 14.79
CA ALA A 130 8.10 -5.98 13.85
C ALA A 130 7.33 -5.65 12.56
N PHE A 131 6.44 -6.53 12.11
CA PHE A 131 5.57 -6.24 10.97
C PHE A 131 4.48 -5.19 11.27
N LYS A 132 4.03 -5.10 12.53
CA LYS A 132 2.98 -4.16 12.99
C LYS A 132 3.44 -2.73 13.23
N GLY A 133 4.66 -2.35 12.82
CA GLY A 133 5.10 -0.96 12.88
C GLY A 133 4.09 -0.04 12.16
N HIS A 134 3.28 0.70 12.93
CA HIS A 134 2.31 1.72 12.49
C HIS A 134 0.89 1.33 11.99
N ASP A 135 0.20 0.38 12.64
CA ASP A 135 -1.29 0.40 12.60
C ASP A 135 -1.91 1.47 13.55
N GLY A 136 -1.07 2.29 14.22
CA GLY A 136 -1.49 3.27 15.23
C GLY A 136 -1.94 4.65 14.72
N HIS A 137 -2.14 4.87 13.42
CA HIS A 137 -2.63 6.16 12.89
C HIS A 137 -4.10 6.07 12.43
N GLY A 138 -4.96 5.62 13.32
CA GLY A 138 -6.42 5.52 13.12
C GLY A 138 -7.28 6.29 14.14
N HIS A 139 -6.72 7.19 14.95
CA HIS A 139 -7.50 8.05 15.85
C HIS A 139 -7.54 9.48 15.34
N HIS A 140 -8.42 9.76 14.39
CA HIS A 140 -8.96 11.10 14.17
C HIS A 140 -10.48 11.05 14.30
N ASN A 141 -10.99 11.96 15.12
CA ASN A 141 -12.38 12.36 15.34
C ASN A 141 -13.25 11.50 16.26
N GLU A 142 -13.17 11.78 17.56
CA GLU A 142 -14.34 11.71 18.44
C GLU A 142 -14.21 12.75 19.57
N LYS A 143 -14.15 14.05 19.22
CA LYS A 143 -14.41 15.19 20.14
C LYS A 143 -14.79 16.46 19.37
N GLN A 144 -15.92 16.44 18.67
CA GLN A 144 -16.64 17.66 18.27
C GLN A 144 -18.14 17.36 18.18
N GLU A 145 -18.77 17.16 19.34
CA GLU A 145 -20.20 17.33 19.54
C GLU A 145 -20.33 17.63 21.03
N ASP A 146 -20.32 18.92 21.38
CA ASP A 146 -20.88 19.48 22.64
C ASP A 146 -20.51 20.96 22.78
N GLN A 147 -20.69 21.76 21.73
CA GLN A 147 -20.76 23.22 21.85
C GLN A 147 -21.61 23.72 20.69
N HIS A 148 -22.93 23.75 20.86
CA HIS A 148 -23.85 24.73 20.25
C HIS A 148 -25.30 24.36 20.60
N HIS A 149 -25.69 24.56 21.85
CA HIS A 149 -27.07 24.95 22.15
C HIS A 149 -27.04 26.29 22.90
N SER A 150 -27.49 27.30 22.16
CA SER A 150 -27.66 28.69 22.52
C SER A 150 -28.55 28.89 23.74
N ASN A 151 -28.25 29.95 24.49
CA ASN A 151 -29.27 30.85 25.03
C ASN A 151 -29.24 32.14 24.20
#